data_AF-A0A965XPZ0-F1
#
_entry.id   AF-A0A965XPZ0-F1
#
_cell.length_a   1.000
_cell.length_b   1.000
_cell.length_c   1.000
_cell.angle_alpha   90.00
_cell.angle_beta   90.00
_cell.angle_gamma   90.00
#
_symmetry.space_group_name_H-M   'P 1'
#
loop_
_entity.id
_entity.type
_entity.pdbx_description
1 polymer ?
#
loop_
_entity_poly.entity_id
_entity_poly.type
_entity_poly.pdbx_seq_one_letter_code
_entity_poly.pdbx_strand_id
1 'polypeptide(L)'
;MAERGKMQGMLKYELRHSHSGHGVAFFAPVPVQAVDLFEAVDLLAARPMDTFLHQHCLGLIRGLGDDDLRSLADRWPQPPGLTLVAEASLLDGREGLAPPEWPSMTSSSPLMILRHFALNDRGLHKAWSVRFRENIFEHRPLSGSRRELEVLTAGTEIRQGPSPAEVWKRRATRPESVKRPSAAQVYAAAMERLYGYGIVTGPEMRHQASLAPCGMQRQWNMAVNVESGLVRYKFEGLMTSYGRGLSWEEARVSLAMEIVERASSFAGVKNGMVSGLRQPTALIQARHSELTAQGRLALDPGLLRTEVPYADEELHWMPAQDVRGNEVLIPFQIVFLFADLGEVCLFGGLGSTGLASGSTMAGARLRGLLEVLERDADAVTPFDPNRCFRVETDDPVLGPLLADYEDRGVHVRFQDMTTEFGLPCYRAFVVGQDGNVVQAAGAGLDGRRALVSALTEVAWPYPDGPASAPGLSDLPVTRIEDLPNFSTGDSAQDLEFLEEMLTGWGYEPVYADLTRADLRLPVARAVVPGLEIACDFDRFSRISPRLVKRAFSLLSA
;
A
#
# COMPACT_ATOMS: atom_id res chain seq x y z
N MET A 1 -36.11 26.10 7.98
CA MET A 1 -35.89 25.82 6.54
C MET A 1 -34.68 26.57 5.95
N ALA A 2 -34.40 27.81 6.37
CA ALA A 2 -33.23 28.57 5.91
C ALA A 2 -31.86 28.06 6.46
N GLU A 3 -31.82 27.40 7.63
CA GLU A 3 -30.57 26.82 8.17
C GLU A 3 -30.20 25.45 7.60
N ARG A 4 -31.17 24.63 7.18
CA ARG A 4 -30.89 23.34 6.50
C ARG A 4 -30.19 23.51 5.16
N GLY A 5 -30.26 24.71 4.56
CA GLY A 5 -29.51 25.05 3.33
C GLY A 5 -28.01 25.26 3.55
N LYS A 6 -27.53 25.48 4.78
CA LYS A 6 -26.09 25.60 5.08
C LYS A 6 -25.38 24.25 5.22
N MET A 7 -26.09 23.18 5.60
CA MET A 7 -25.52 21.83 5.82
C MET A 7 -25.26 21.02 4.53
N GLN A 8 -25.68 21.51 3.36
CA GLN A 8 -25.34 20.96 2.04
C GLN A 8 -24.06 21.57 1.44
N GLY A 9 -23.32 22.36 2.22
CA GLY A 9 -22.08 22.99 1.81
C GLY A 9 -20.93 22.00 1.58
N MET A 10 -19.99 22.42 0.73
CA MET A 10 -18.72 21.73 0.51
C MET A 10 -17.89 21.74 1.81
N LEU A 11 -17.60 20.54 2.35
CA LEU A 11 -16.74 20.40 3.53
C LEU A 11 -15.27 20.64 3.15
N LYS A 12 -14.45 20.91 4.15
CA LYS A 12 -13.00 21.03 3.99
C LYS A 12 -12.33 20.06 4.94
N TYR A 13 -11.51 19.19 4.37
CA TYR A 13 -10.67 18.26 5.10
C TYR A 13 -9.21 18.63 4.90
N GLU A 14 -8.42 18.38 5.93
CA GLU A 14 -6.97 18.39 5.84
C GLU A 14 -6.41 17.00 6.14
N LEU A 15 -5.36 16.61 5.42
CA LEU A 15 -4.61 15.40 5.72
C LEU A 15 -3.71 15.69 6.92
N ARG A 16 -4.01 15.09 8.07
CA ARG A 16 -3.25 15.29 9.31
C ARG A 16 -2.52 14.00 9.69
N HIS A 17 -1.30 14.14 10.20
CA HIS A 17 -0.59 13.04 10.84
C HIS A 17 -1.39 12.56 12.05
N SER A 18 -1.62 11.25 12.16
CA SER A 18 -2.35 10.65 13.28
C SER A 18 -1.38 10.03 14.29
N HIS A 19 -0.50 9.14 13.82
CA HIS A 19 0.52 8.47 14.63
C HIS A 19 1.61 7.87 13.72
N SER A 20 2.71 7.41 14.30
CA SER A 20 3.76 6.67 13.60
C SER A 20 4.01 5.32 14.27
N GLY A 21 4.29 4.28 13.47
CA GLY A 21 4.60 2.94 13.98
C GLY A 21 5.45 2.16 12.97
N HIS A 22 6.43 1.37 13.46
CA HIS A 22 7.35 0.57 12.62
C HIS A 22 7.99 1.35 11.47
N GLY A 23 8.33 2.63 11.68
CA GLY A 23 8.95 3.49 10.65
C GLY A 23 7.97 4.07 9.63
N VAL A 24 6.66 3.80 9.75
CA VAL A 24 5.61 4.33 8.87
C VAL A 24 4.81 5.42 9.57
N ALA A 25 4.54 6.52 8.88
CA ALA A 25 3.66 7.59 9.34
C ALA A 25 2.24 7.37 8.81
N PHE A 26 1.27 7.35 9.71
CA PHE A 26 -0.15 7.22 9.39
C PHE A 26 -0.81 8.59 9.35
N PHE A 27 -1.67 8.79 8.36
CA PHE A 27 -2.39 10.04 8.14
C PHE A 27 -3.88 9.77 8.04
N ALA A 28 -4.70 10.75 8.41
CA ALA A 28 -6.14 10.69 8.30
C ALA A 28 -6.69 12.02 7.78
N PRO A 29 -7.77 11.99 6.96
CA PRO A 29 -8.55 13.19 6.65
C PRO A 29 -9.28 13.68 7.91
N VAL A 30 -9.16 14.95 8.24
CA VAL A 30 -9.82 15.57 9.40
C VAL A 30 -10.52 16.86 8.97
N PRO A 31 -11.77 17.13 9.43
CA PRO A 31 -12.42 18.41 9.17
C PRO A 31 -11.55 19.59 9.63
N VAL A 32 -11.38 20.60 8.76
CA VAL A 32 -10.62 21.82 9.06
C VAL A 32 -11.34 22.66 10.12
N GLN A 33 -12.67 22.67 10.09
CA GLN A 33 -13.49 23.34 11.08
C GLN A 33 -13.73 22.39 12.25
N ALA A 34 -13.67 22.90 13.48
CA ALA A 34 -14.07 22.12 14.65
C ALA A 34 -15.59 21.90 14.57
N VAL A 35 -15.98 20.69 14.17
CA VAL A 35 -17.36 20.22 14.16
C VAL A 35 -17.55 19.37 15.41
N ASP A 36 -18.47 19.77 16.28
CA ASP A 36 -18.79 18.96 17.47
C ASP A 36 -19.51 17.66 17.08
N LEU A 37 -19.61 16.74 18.03
CA LEU A 37 -20.18 15.42 17.77
C LEU A 37 -21.63 15.49 17.23
N PHE A 38 -22.47 16.35 17.79
CA PHE A 38 -23.88 16.41 17.40
C PHE A 38 -24.04 17.02 16.01
N GLU A 39 -23.30 18.08 15.72
CA GLU A 39 -23.24 18.67 14.39
C GLU A 39 -22.67 17.68 13.36
N ALA A 40 -21.63 16.92 13.72
CA ALA A 40 -21.00 15.94 12.84
C ALA A 40 -21.96 14.79 12.50
N VAL A 41 -22.73 14.30 13.49
CA VAL A 41 -23.76 13.26 13.26
C VAL A 41 -24.93 13.80 12.42
N ASP A 42 -25.37 15.04 12.65
CA ASP A 42 -26.41 15.67 11.85
C ASP A 42 -25.95 15.87 10.38
N LEU A 43 -24.69 16.25 10.17
CA LEU A 43 -24.08 16.29 8.84
C LEU A 43 -24.04 14.89 8.24
N LEU A 44 -23.57 13.88 8.97
CA LEU A 44 -23.47 12.49 8.49
C LEU A 44 -24.83 11.91 8.13
N ALA A 45 -25.90 12.24 8.85
CA ALA A 45 -27.26 11.84 8.50
C ALA A 45 -27.70 12.35 7.12
N ALA A 46 -27.17 13.49 6.65
CA ALA A 46 -27.41 14.01 5.31
C ALA A 46 -26.51 13.38 4.23
N ARG A 47 -25.46 12.66 4.62
CA ARG A 47 -24.49 11.99 3.75
C ARG A 47 -23.99 10.66 4.38
N PRO A 48 -24.85 9.65 4.54
CA PRO A 48 -24.54 8.50 5.39
C PRO A 48 -23.29 7.69 5.01
N MET A 49 -22.81 7.86 3.77
CA MET A 49 -21.63 7.18 3.23
C MET A 49 -20.39 8.10 3.14
N ASP A 50 -20.40 9.30 3.73
CA ASP A 50 -19.20 10.16 3.85
C ASP A 50 -18.22 9.51 4.84
N THR A 51 -17.21 8.86 4.29
CA THR A 51 -16.25 8.04 5.04
C THR A 51 -15.43 8.90 5.99
N PHE A 52 -15.03 10.10 5.56
CA PHE A 52 -14.18 10.97 6.38
C PHE A 52 -14.93 11.51 7.58
N LEU A 53 -16.19 11.93 7.38
CA LEU A 53 -17.03 12.39 8.46
C LEU A 53 -17.40 11.24 9.41
N HIS A 54 -17.66 10.05 8.88
CA HIS A 54 -17.94 8.85 9.69
C HIS A 54 -16.75 8.49 10.60
N GLN A 55 -15.53 8.51 10.05
CA GLN A 55 -14.30 8.31 10.83
C GLN A 55 -14.08 9.41 11.87
N HIS A 56 -14.36 10.68 11.54
CA HIS A 56 -14.31 11.78 12.51
C HIS A 56 -15.28 11.58 13.67
N CYS A 57 -16.54 11.23 13.39
CA CYS A 57 -17.54 10.90 14.41
C CYS A 57 -17.09 9.75 15.32
N LEU A 58 -16.55 8.67 14.74
CA LEU A 58 -15.98 7.57 15.53
C LEU A 58 -14.83 8.06 16.43
N GLY A 59 -13.93 8.88 15.90
CA GLY A 59 -12.83 9.47 16.67
C GLY A 59 -13.29 10.27 17.89
N LEU A 60 -14.47 10.91 17.83
CA LEU A 60 -15.05 11.68 18.93
C LEU A 60 -15.73 10.82 20.01
N ILE A 61 -16.25 9.63 19.67
CA ILE A 61 -17.00 8.78 20.62
C ILE A 61 -16.22 7.58 21.14
N ARG A 62 -15.15 7.17 20.46
CA ARG A 62 -14.29 6.08 20.93
C ARG A 62 -13.62 6.46 22.24
N GLY A 63 -13.57 5.50 23.17
CA GLY A 63 -13.03 5.71 24.51
C GLY A 63 -13.96 6.45 25.49
N LEU A 64 -15.16 6.88 25.09
CA LEU A 64 -16.18 7.38 26.03
C LEU A 64 -16.60 6.30 27.04
N GLY A 65 -17.10 6.73 28.20
CA GLY A 65 -17.59 5.82 29.24
C GLY A 65 -18.82 5.01 28.81
N ASP A 66 -19.07 3.91 29.50
CA ASP A 66 -20.17 3.00 29.14
C ASP A 66 -21.56 3.68 29.22
N ASP A 67 -21.77 4.54 30.22
CA ASP A 67 -23.03 5.28 30.38
C ASP A 67 -23.20 6.37 29.30
N ASP A 68 -22.10 6.98 28.85
CA ASP A 68 -22.13 7.93 27.74
C ASP A 68 -22.54 7.23 26.44
N LEU A 69 -21.94 6.08 26.12
CA LEU A 69 -22.29 5.32 24.93
C LEU A 69 -23.75 4.85 24.95
N ARG A 70 -24.27 4.41 26.10
CA ARG A 70 -25.69 4.06 26.26
C ARG A 70 -26.59 5.27 26.03
N SER A 71 -26.24 6.41 26.62
CA SER A 71 -26.99 7.66 26.41
C SER A 71 -27.00 8.09 24.95
N LEU A 72 -25.89 7.91 24.22
CA LEU A 72 -25.83 8.16 22.78
C LEU A 72 -26.69 7.17 21.99
N ALA A 73 -26.72 5.89 22.36
CA ALA A 73 -27.61 4.90 21.73
C ALA A 73 -29.10 5.25 21.92
N ASP A 74 -29.49 5.64 23.14
CA ASP A 74 -30.85 6.07 23.45
C ASP A 74 -31.24 7.33 22.67
N ARG A 75 -30.28 8.25 22.51
CA ARG A 75 -30.48 9.50 21.76
C ARG A 75 -30.56 9.30 20.26
N TRP A 76 -29.78 8.37 19.71
CA TRP A 76 -29.78 8.03 18.30
C TRP A 76 -30.19 6.57 18.09
N PRO A 77 -31.49 6.26 18.18
CA PRO A 77 -31.99 4.90 18.07
C PRO A 77 -31.97 4.37 16.63
N GLN A 78 -31.36 5.08 15.68
CA GLN A 78 -31.33 4.74 14.25
C GLN A 78 -29.98 5.12 13.63
N PRO A 79 -29.57 4.47 12.51
CA PRO A 79 -28.44 4.89 11.71
C PRO A 79 -28.56 6.36 11.21
N PRO A 80 -27.43 7.06 11.01
CA PRO A 80 -26.06 6.58 11.23
C PRO A 80 -25.60 6.62 12.69
N GLY A 81 -26.33 7.29 13.60
CA GLY A 81 -25.92 7.43 15.01
C GLY A 81 -25.82 6.11 15.76
N LEU A 82 -26.82 5.22 15.61
CA LEU A 82 -26.79 3.89 16.23
C LEU A 82 -25.63 3.03 15.67
N THR A 83 -25.34 3.17 14.38
CA THR A 83 -24.22 2.51 13.69
C THR A 83 -22.88 2.94 14.29
N LEU A 84 -22.69 4.24 14.52
CA LEU A 84 -21.49 4.78 15.16
C LEU A 84 -21.28 4.19 16.57
N VAL A 85 -22.35 4.11 17.38
CA VAL A 85 -22.27 3.51 18.72
C VAL A 85 -21.91 2.02 18.65
N ALA A 86 -22.51 1.28 17.71
CA ALA A 86 -22.18 -0.12 17.49
C ALA A 86 -20.69 -0.30 17.15
N GLU A 87 -20.19 0.45 16.16
CA GLU A 87 -18.80 0.38 15.74
C GLU A 87 -17.84 0.81 16.85
N ALA A 88 -18.09 1.92 17.54
CA ALA A 88 -17.25 2.36 18.66
C ALA A 88 -17.17 1.29 19.76
N SER A 89 -18.31 0.70 20.12
CA SER A 89 -18.38 -0.38 21.12
C SER A 89 -17.55 -1.59 20.70
N LEU A 90 -17.69 -2.04 19.45
CA LEU A 90 -16.94 -3.18 18.90
C LEU A 90 -15.44 -2.89 18.80
N LEU A 91 -15.05 -1.71 18.29
CA LEU A 91 -13.66 -1.31 18.14
C LEU A 91 -12.92 -1.17 19.47
N ASP A 92 -13.63 -0.84 20.55
CA ASP A 92 -13.09 -0.70 21.90
C ASP A 92 -13.17 -2.03 22.69
N GLY A 93 -13.61 -3.13 22.07
CA GLY A 93 -13.71 -4.44 22.70
C GLY A 93 -14.86 -4.57 23.71
N ARG A 94 -15.85 -3.69 23.65
CA ARG A 94 -17.02 -3.64 24.52
C ARG A 94 -18.25 -4.16 23.80
N GLU A 95 -18.18 -5.39 23.28
CA GLU A 95 -19.25 -5.99 22.45
C GLU A 95 -20.62 -6.00 23.15
N GLY A 96 -20.65 -6.11 24.48
CA GLY A 96 -21.90 -6.05 25.26
C GLY A 96 -22.59 -4.69 25.32
N LEU A 97 -21.94 -3.61 24.84
CA LEU A 97 -22.54 -2.29 24.67
C LEU A 97 -23.03 -2.04 23.24
N ALA A 98 -22.65 -2.90 22.28
CA ALA A 98 -23.15 -2.78 20.92
C ALA A 98 -24.67 -3.12 20.89
N PRO A 99 -25.50 -2.33 20.19
CA PRO A 99 -26.92 -2.61 20.02
C PRO A 99 -27.16 -4.03 19.47
N PRO A 100 -28.04 -4.86 20.05
CA PRO A 100 -28.25 -6.25 19.61
C PRO A 100 -28.54 -6.44 18.11
N GLU A 101 -29.15 -5.43 17.48
CA GLU A 101 -29.50 -5.37 16.07
C GLU A 101 -28.33 -5.00 15.13
N TRP A 102 -27.14 -4.69 15.66
CA TRP A 102 -26.00 -4.25 14.85
C TRP A 102 -25.66 -5.16 13.65
N PRO A 103 -25.82 -6.50 13.68
CA PRO A 103 -25.53 -7.33 12.52
C PRO A 103 -26.40 -6.99 11.29
N SER A 104 -27.59 -6.42 11.50
CA SER A 104 -28.48 -5.96 10.43
C SER A 104 -28.13 -4.59 9.86
N MET A 105 -27.22 -3.86 10.51
CA MET A 105 -26.82 -2.49 10.15
C MET A 105 -25.55 -2.45 9.29
N THR A 106 -25.06 -3.59 8.80
CA THR A 106 -23.79 -3.69 8.07
C THR A 106 -23.74 -2.85 6.78
N SER A 107 -24.89 -2.58 6.17
CA SER A 107 -25.05 -1.75 4.98
C SER A 107 -25.26 -0.26 5.27
N SER A 108 -25.41 0.13 6.55
CA SER A 108 -25.59 1.53 6.95
C SER A 108 -24.30 2.23 7.36
N SER A 109 -23.16 1.57 7.16
CA SER A 109 -21.83 2.13 7.37
C SER A 109 -21.03 2.08 6.07
N PRO A 110 -20.28 3.14 5.72
CA PRO A 110 -19.27 3.04 4.67
C PRO A 110 -18.12 2.11 5.08
N LEU A 111 -17.80 2.04 6.37
CA LEU A 111 -16.65 1.28 6.87
C LEU A 111 -16.90 -0.23 6.84
N MET A 112 -15.81 -1.00 6.81
CA MET A 112 -15.88 -2.46 6.85
C MET A 112 -16.08 -3.06 8.25
N ILE A 113 -16.13 -2.22 9.30
CA ILE A 113 -16.08 -2.65 10.71
C ILE A 113 -17.19 -3.64 11.04
N LEU A 114 -18.46 -3.25 10.85
CA LEU A 114 -19.58 -4.15 11.17
C LEU A 114 -19.53 -5.43 10.33
N ARG A 115 -19.17 -5.34 9.05
CA ARG A 115 -19.03 -6.53 8.18
C ARG A 115 -17.91 -7.45 8.67
N HIS A 116 -16.78 -6.91 9.13
CA HIS A 116 -15.70 -7.69 9.72
C HIS A 116 -16.12 -8.38 11.02
N PHE A 117 -16.79 -7.68 11.93
CA PHE A 117 -17.27 -8.26 13.19
C PHE A 117 -18.34 -9.34 12.98
N ALA A 118 -19.07 -9.30 11.85
CA ALA A 118 -20.02 -10.34 11.47
C ALA A 118 -19.35 -11.64 10.98
N LEU A 119 -18.05 -11.64 10.70
CA LEU A 119 -17.33 -12.84 10.27
C LEU A 119 -17.11 -13.82 11.44
N ASN A 120 -17.44 -15.09 11.22
CA ASN A 120 -17.34 -16.16 12.22
C ASN A 120 -15.89 -16.57 12.51
N ASP A 121 -14.99 -16.44 11.53
CA ASP A 121 -13.60 -16.86 11.58
C ASP A 121 -12.63 -15.71 11.97
N ARG A 122 -13.14 -14.50 12.23
CA ARG A 122 -12.34 -13.32 12.59
C ARG A 122 -11.40 -13.56 13.76
N GLY A 123 -11.83 -14.34 14.76
CA GLY A 123 -11.03 -14.64 15.95
C GLY A 123 -9.76 -15.42 15.61
N LEU A 124 -9.85 -16.37 14.68
CA LEU A 124 -8.71 -17.15 14.21
C LEU A 124 -7.73 -16.27 13.41
N HIS A 125 -8.24 -15.46 12.48
CA HIS A 125 -7.41 -14.54 11.70
C HIS A 125 -6.72 -13.50 12.58
N LYS A 126 -7.41 -12.92 13.56
CA LYS A 126 -6.84 -11.97 14.52
C LYS A 126 -5.71 -12.60 15.34
N ALA A 127 -5.92 -13.81 15.86
CA ALA A 127 -4.91 -14.51 16.65
C ALA A 127 -3.64 -14.80 15.84
N TRP A 128 -3.79 -15.25 14.59
CA TRP A 128 -2.66 -15.52 13.71
C TRP A 128 -2.00 -14.26 13.16
N SER A 129 -2.74 -13.18 12.94
CA SER A 129 -2.16 -11.89 12.51
C SER A 129 -1.17 -11.36 13.54
N VAL A 130 -1.50 -11.46 14.84
CA VAL A 130 -0.56 -11.12 15.92
C VAL A 130 0.71 -11.97 15.86
N ARG A 131 0.59 -13.29 15.68
CA ARG A 131 1.74 -14.21 15.62
C ARG A 131 2.63 -13.96 14.40
N PHE A 132 2.03 -13.74 13.23
CA PHE A 132 2.77 -13.42 12.02
C PHE A 132 3.44 -12.06 12.12
N ARG A 133 2.76 -11.06 12.70
CA ARG A 133 3.35 -9.75 12.95
C ARG A 133 4.57 -9.85 13.88
N GLU A 134 4.45 -10.56 15.00
CA GLU A 134 5.57 -10.78 15.92
C GLU A 134 6.73 -11.57 15.26
N ASN A 135 6.42 -12.52 14.37
CA ASN A 135 7.45 -13.24 13.64
C ASN A 135 8.13 -12.37 12.58
N ILE A 136 7.37 -11.70 11.72
CA ILE A 136 7.89 -10.94 10.58
C ILE A 136 8.57 -9.65 11.06
N PHE A 137 7.97 -8.92 12.01
CA PHE A 137 8.46 -7.59 12.44
C PHE A 137 9.27 -7.60 13.72
N GLU A 138 9.20 -8.65 14.54
CA GLU A 138 9.98 -8.74 15.78
C GLU A 138 10.90 -9.99 15.80
N HIS A 139 10.96 -10.73 14.70
CA HIS A 139 11.78 -11.95 14.55
C HIS A 139 11.54 -13.02 15.63
N ARG A 140 10.36 -13.01 16.27
CA ARG A 140 10.00 -14.03 17.24
C ARG A 140 9.74 -15.36 16.52
N PRO A 141 10.20 -16.51 17.06
CA PRO A 141 9.85 -17.80 16.50
C PRO A 141 8.33 -17.97 16.41
N LEU A 142 7.84 -18.44 15.26
CA LEU A 142 6.43 -18.68 15.08
C LEU A 142 5.97 -19.80 16.03
N SER A 143 4.90 -19.57 16.78
CA SER A 143 4.35 -20.54 17.74
C SER A 143 2.93 -20.94 17.36
N GLY A 144 2.54 -22.18 17.69
CA GLY A 144 1.24 -22.75 17.38
C GLY A 144 1.35 -24.11 16.66
N SER A 145 0.22 -24.74 16.37
CA SER A 145 0.16 -26.00 15.63
C SER A 145 -0.23 -25.75 14.17
N ARG A 146 0.40 -26.51 13.27
CA ARG A 146 0.02 -26.56 11.85
C ARG A 146 -1.48 -26.80 11.65
N ARG A 147 -2.12 -27.64 12.47
CA ARG A 147 -3.55 -27.98 12.36
C ARG A 147 -4.47 -26.78 12.53
N GLU A 148 -4.09 -25.80 13.34
CA GLU A 148 -4.87 -24.56 13.51
C GLU A 148 -4.92 -23.75 12.21
N LEU A 149 -3.83 -23.76 11.44
CA LEU A 149 -3.71 -23.03 10.18
C LEU A 149 -4.28 -23.76 8.97
N GLU A 150 -4.30 -25.10 8.98
CA GLU A 150 -4.79 -25.89 7.85
C GLU A 150 -6.25 -25.54 7.48
N VAL A 151 -7.06 -25.17 8.46
CA VAL A 151 -8.44 -24.68 8.26
C VAL A 151 -8.48 -23.46 7.33
N LEU A 152 -7.48 -22.58 7.39
CA LEU A 152 -7.39 -21.37 6.56
C LEU A 152 -6.93 -21.64 5.13
N THR A 153 -6.48 -22.87 4.84
CA THR A 153 -6.06 -23.30 3.49
C THR A 153 -7.08 -24.19 2.78
N ALA A 154 -8.18 -24.53 3.46
CA ALA A 154 -9.19 -25.43 2.93
C ALA A 154 -9.77 -24.89 1.59
N GLY A 155 -9.73 -25.72 0.55
CA GLY A 155 -10.27 -25.36 -0.77
C GLY A 155 -9.43 -24.38 -1.59
N THR A 156 -8.20 -24.04 -1.15
CA THR A 156 -7.30 -23.20 -1.95
C THR A 156 -6.54 -24.04 -2.98
N GLU A 157 -6.73 -23.74 -4.26
CA GLU A 157 -5.92 -24.35 -5.33
C GLU A 157 -4.51 -23.76 -5.37
N ILE A 158 -3.53 -24.65 -5.54
CA ILE A 158 -2.14 -24.25 -5.76
C ILE A 158 -1.99 -23.95 -7.24
N ARG A 159 -1.88 -22.66 -7.57
CA ARG A 159 -1.51 -22.21 -8.90
C ARG A 159 -0.10 -22.70 -9.23
N GLN A 160 0.13 -22.99 -10.50
CA GLN A 160 1.45 -23.26 -11.05
C GLN A 160 1.62 -22.37 -12.27
N GLY A 161 2.86 -21.94 -12.52
CA GLY A 161 3.19 -21.13 -13.68
C GLY A 161 4.68 -21.22 -13.98
N PRO A 162 5.13 -20.52 -15.04
CA PRO A 162 6.52 -20.57 -15.46
C PRO A 162 7.43 -19.88 -14.46
N SER A 163 8.64 -20.41 -14.30
CA SER A 163 9.74 -19.75 -13.61
C SER A 163 10.33 -18.61 -14.47
N PRO A 164 11.02 -17.62 -13.87
CA PRO A 164 11.69 -16.57 -14.62
C PRO A 164 12.73 -17.12 -15.59
N ALA A 165 13.42 -18.21 -15.21
CA ALA A 165 14.38 -18.88 -16.07
C ALA A 165 13.71 -19.50 -17.33
N GLU A 166 12.49 -20.02 -17.21
CA GLU A 166 11.73 -20.54 -18.35
C GLU A 166 11.25 -19.43 -19.28
N VAL A 167 10.72 -18.33 -18.73
CA VAL A 167 10.33 -17.14 -19.52
C VAL A 167 11.56 -16.55 -20.21
N TRP A 168 12.68 -16.42 -19.49
CA TRP A 168 13.93 -15.89 -20.02
C TRP A 168 14.46 -16.70 -21.21
N LYS A 169 14.43 -18.04 -21.11
CA LYS A 169 14.82 -18.94 -22.21
C LYS A 169 13.98 -18.73 -23.48
N ARG A 170 12.69 -18.38 -23.34
CA ARG A 170 11.80 -18.12 -24.50
C ARG A 170 12.11 -16.80 -25.19
N ARG A 171 12.60 -15.80 -24.45
CA ARG A 171 12.83 -14.44 -24.95
C ARG A 171 14.21 -14.21 -25.58
N ALA A 172 15.17 -15.10 -25.33
CA ALA A 172 16.44 -15.37 -26.05
C ALA A 172 17.38 -14.21 -26.50
N THR A 173 17.03 -12.93 -26.38
CA THR A 173 17.90 -11.83 -26.80
C THR A 173 17.83 -10.65 -25.85
N ARG A 174 19.00 -10.27 -25.29
CA ARG A 174 19.16 -8.92 -24.73
C ARG A 174 19.26 -7.95 -25.92
N PRO A 175 18.39 -6.95 -26.03
CA PRO A 175 18.45 -5.97 -27.10
C PRO A 175 19.71 -5.10 -26.99
N GLU A 176 20.02 -4.39 -28.07
CA GLU A 176 20.85 -3.19 -27.96
C GLU A 176 20.20 -2.19 -27.00
N SER A 177 20.99 -1.59 -26.12
CA SER A 177 20.45 -0.72 -25.06
C SER A 177 19.70 0.46 -25.66
N VAL A 178 18.42 0.60 -25.34
CA VAL A 178 17.67 1.82 -25.64
C VAL A 178 18.29 2.97 -24.84
N LYS A 179 18.61 4.08 -25.53
CA LYS A 179 19.19 5.26 -24.87
C LYS A 179 18.18 5.86 -23.89
N ARG A 180 18.43 5.68 -22.60
CA ARG A 180 17.63 6.25 -21.52
C ARG A 180 17.99 7.73 -21.31
N PRO A 181 17.04 8.58 -20.88
CA PRO A 181 17.40 9.91 -20.39
C PRO A 181 18.35 9.78 -19.20
N SER A 182 19.30 10.70 -19.08
CA SER A 182 20.18 10.74 -17.91
C SER A 182 19.38 11.11 -16.65
N ALA A 183 19.89 10.76 -15.48
CA ALA A 183 19.26 11.12 -14.21
C ALA A 183 19.10 12.65 -14.08
N ALA A 184 20.11 13.44 -14.48
CA ALA A 184 19.99 14.90 -14.62
C ALA A 184 18.83 15.36 -15.52
N GLN A 185 18.59 14.72 -16.66
CA GLN A 185 17.47 15.07 -17.56
C GLN A 185 16.12 14.75 -16.92
N VAL A 186 16.00 13.59 -16.26
CA VAL A 186 14.77 13.19 -15.56
C VAL A 186 14.46 14.17 -14.41
N TYR A 187 15.46 14.46 -13.57
CA TYR A 187 15.30 15.40 -12.46
C TYR A 187 14.91 16.79 -12.95
N ALA A 188 15.61 17.34 -13.95
CA ALA A 188 15.30 18.66 -14.50
C ALA A 188 13.86 18.72 -15.04
N ALA A 189 13.43 17.70 -15.78
CA ALA A 189 12.08 17.62 -16.32
C ALA A 189 11.02 17.58 -15.20
N ALA A 190 11.24 16.78 -14.16
CA ALA A 190 10.34 16.69 -13.01
C ALA A 190 10.25 18.01 -12.25
N MET A 191 11.39 18.58 -11.89
CA MET A 191 11.43 19.80 -11.09
C MET A 191 10.87 21.01 -11.83
N GLU A 192 11.11 21.14 -13.14
CA GLU A 192 10.50 22.19 -13.97
C GLU A 192 8.96 22.22 -13.79
N ARG A 193 8.33 21.04 -13.84
CA ARG A 193 6.88 20.91 -13.70
C ARG A 193 6.42 21.12 -12.26
N LEU A 194 7.09 20.49 -11.31
CA LEU A 194 6.73 20.58 -9.89
C LEU A 194 6.79 22.03 -9.38
N TYR A 195 7.81 22.80 -9.80
CA TYR A 195 7.88 24.24 -9.49
C TYR A 195 6.86 25.05 -10.28
N GLY A 196 6.72 24.77 -11.59
CA GLY A 196 5.81 25.51 -12.47
C GLY A 196 4.35 25.50 -12.00
N TYR A 197 3.94 24.43 -11.32
CA TYR A 197 2.58 24.30 -10.75
C TYR A 197 2.50 24.52 -9.23
N GLY A 198 3.59 24.96 -8.58
CA GLY A 198 3.59 25.27 -7.14
C GLY A 198 3.34 24.06 -6.23
N ILE A 199 3.65 22.84 -6.70
CA ILE A 199 3.45 21.60 -5.94
C ILE A 199 4.51 21.51 -4.85
N VAL A 200 5.79 21.71 -5.18
CA VAL A 200 6.88 21.68 -4.20
C VAL A 200 6.88 22.93 -3.33
N THR A 201 7.12 22.75 -2.04
CA THR A 201 7.26 23.85 -1.07
C THR A 201 8.50 23.64 -0.20
N GLY A 202 9.05 24.73 0.32
CA GLY A 202 10.24 24.69 1.15
C GLY A 202 11.53 24.22 0.43
N PRO A 203 12.65 24.18 1.17
CA PRO A 203 13.94 23.75 0.66
C PRO A 203 14.06 22.23 0.58
N GLU A 204 15.00 21.77 -0.26
CA GLU A 204 15.51 20.39 -0.16
C GLU A 204 16.33 20.25 1.13
N MET A 205 16.04 19.21 1.92
CA MET A 205 16.73 18.95 3.17
C MET A 205 17.44 17.60 3.13
N ARG A 206 18.60 17.50 3.77
CA ARG A 206 19.27 16.21 3.98
C ARG A 206 18.41 15.34 4.89
N HIS A 207 18.33 14.06 4.57
CA HIS A 207 17.67 13.03 5.36
C HIS A 207 18.69 11.94 5.68
N GLN A 208 18.88 11.64 6.96
CA GLN A 208 19.88 10.69 7.46
C GLN A 208 19.25 9.53 8.25
N ALA A 209 17.94 9.31 8.10
CA ALA A 209 17.21 8.25 8.81
C ALA A 209 17.03 6.99 7.93
N SER A 210 17.99 6.70 7.05
CA SER A 210 18.08 5.42 6.36
C SER A 210 19.54 5.04 6.10
N LEU A 211 19.79 3.76 5.80
CA LEU A 211 21.14 3.28 5.46
C LEU A 211 21.66 3.85 4.12
N ALA A 212 20.81 4.49 3.32
CA ALA A 212 21.29 5.14 2.09
C ALA A 212 22.36 6.21 2.42
N PRO A 213 23.54 6.20 1.77
CA PRO A 213 24.56 7.20 2.00
C PRO A 213 24.13 8.60 1.53
N CYS A 214 23.23 8.65 0.54
CA CYS A 214 22.62 9.87 0.05
C CYS A 214 21.10 9.81 0.29
N GLY A 215 20.63 10.62 1.25
CA GLY A 215 19.21 10.74 1.58
C GLY A 215 18.77 12.20 1.58
N MET A 216 17.60 12.47 1.00
CA MET A 216 16.99 13.79 0.93
C MET A 216 15.50 13.71 1.21
N GLN A 217 14.92 14.83 1.66
CA GLN A 217 13.49 14.98 1.82
C GLN A 217 13.04 16.36 1.36
N ARG A 218 11.78 16.46 0.97
CA ARG A 218 11.18 17.74 0.60
C ARG A 218 9.67 17.75 0.83
N GLN A 219 9.19 18.91 1.25
CA GLN A 219 7.76 19.15 1.42
C GLN A 219 7.09 19.55 0.11
N TRP A 220 5.81 19.20 -0.01
CA TRP A 220 4.98 19.56 -1.16
C TRP A 220 3.51 19.62 -0.74
N ASN A 221 2.70 20.37 -1.48
CA ASN A 221 1.28 20.56 -1.18
C ASN A 221 0.42 19.65 -2.05
N MET A 222 -0.52 18.97 -1.42
CA MET A 222 -1.60 18.23 -2.06
C MET A 222 -2.90 19.03 -1.91
N ALA A 223 -3.67 19.13 -2.99
CA ALA A 223 -5.00 19.75 -2.97
C ALA A 223 -5.90 19.15 -4.07
N VAL A 224 -7.08 18.68 -3.69
CA VAL A 224 -8.10 18.15 -4.61
C VAL A 224 -9.50 18.64 -4.21
N ASN A 225 -10.42 18.63 -5.19
CA ASN A 225 -11.83 18.94 -4.98
C ASN A 225 -12.65 17.75 -5.49
N VAL A 226 -13.61 17.29 -4.68
CA VAL A 226 -14.44 16.12 -4.99
C VAL A 226 -15.91 16.53 -4.89
N GLU A 227 -16.64 16.25 -5.97
CA GLU A 227 -18.09 16.39 -6.08
C GLU A 227 -18.67 15.06 -6.60
N SER A 228 -19.21 14.24 -5.70
CA SER A 228 -19.87 12.96 -6.03
C SER A 228 -21.16 12.79 -5.23
N GLY A 229 -22.31 12.83 -5.90
CA GLY A 229 -23.61 12.70 -5.25
C GLY A 229 -23.80 13.68 -4.07
N LEU A 230 -23.98 13.11 -2.87
CA LEU A 230 -24.14 13.84 -1.60
C LEU A 230 -22.80 14.24 -0.96
N VAL A 231 -21.69 13.62 -1.37
CA VAL A 231 -20.35 13.88 -0.84
C VAL A 231 -19.68 14.98 -1.66
N ARG A 232 -19.39 16.10 -0.98
CA ARG A 232 -18.75 17.28 -1.59
C ARG A 232 -17.72 17.86 -0.64
N TYR A 233 -16.46 17.84 -1.04
CA TYR A 233 -15.38 18.34 -0.19
C TYR A 233 -14.17 18.89 -0.96
N LYS A 234 -13.43 19.73 -0.25
CA LYS A 234 -12.03 20.07 -0.54
C LYS A 234 -11.14 19.24 0.37
N PHE A 235 -10.04 18.76 -0.16
CA PHE A 235 -9.05 18.03 0.62
C PHE A 235 -7.66 18.57 0.32
N GLU A 236 -6.96 18.99 1.37
CA GLU A 236 -5.66 19.64 1.28
C GLU A 236 -4.68 19.00 2.26
N GLY A 237 -3.38 19.07 2.00
CA GLY A 237 -2.39 18.53 2.92
C GLY A 237 -0.96 18.94 2.60
N LEU A 238 -0.17 19.14 3.64
CA LEU A 238 1.28 19.28 3.52
C LEU A 238 1.92 17.90 3.63
N MET A 239 2.58 17.49 2.56
CA MET A 239 3.18 16.17 2.41
C MET A 239 4.70 16.28 2.45
N THR A 240 5.37 15.19 2.82
CA THR A 240 6.83 15.05 2.72
C THR A 240 7.14 13.79 1.94
N SER A 241 7.98 13.92 0.92
CA SER A 241 8.53 12.79 0.17
C SER A 241 10.03 12.69 0.39
N TYR A 242 10.57 11.51 0.14
CA TYR A 242 11.95 11.16 0.40
C TYR A 242 12.63 10.72 -0.89
N GLY A 243 13.95 10.87 -0.94
CA GLY A 243 14.76 10.33 -2.02
C GLY A 243 16.01 9.70 -1.46
N ARG A 244 16.34 8.51 -1.94
CA ARG A 244 17.43 7.68 -1.43
C ARG A 244 18.24 7.13 -2.59
N GLY A 245 19.54 6.95 -2.40
CA GLY A 245 20.42 6.35 -3.40
C GLY A 245 21.86 6.23 -2.93
N LEU A 246 22.69 5.63 -3.78
CA LEU A 246 24.14 5.53 -3.56
C LEU A 246 24.86 6.84 -3.95
N SER A 247 24.19 7.68 -4.73
CA SER A 247 24.67 9.02 -5.10
C SER A 247 23.59 10.10 -4.90
N TRP A 248 24.02 11.36 -4.81
CA TRP A 248 23.11 12.50 -4.72
C TRP A 248 22.25 12.69 -5.97
N GLU A 249 22.73 12.26 -7.15
CA GLU A 249 21.97 12.34 -8.40
C GLU A 249 20.79 11.35 -8.37
N GLU A 250 21.03 10.11 -7.92
CA GLU A 250 19.99 9.10 -7.73
C GLU A 250 18.96 9.53 -6.68
N ALA A 251 19.44 10.01 -5.52
CA ALA A 251 18.56 10.45 -4.43
C ALA A 251 17.65 11.61 -4.87
N ARG A 252 18.16 12.54 -5.68
CA ARG A 252 17.36 13.65 -6.24
C ARG A 252 16.31 13.19 -7.23
N VAL A 253 16.64 12.26 -8.13
CA VAL A 253 15.67 11.69 -9.06
C VAL A 253 14.59 10.92 -8.30
N SER A 254 14.99 10.08 -7.34
CA SER A 254 14.08 9.33 -6.48
C SER A 254 13.10 10.29 -5.77
N LEU A 255 13.60 11.36 -5.14
CA LEU A 255 12.77 12.38 -4.48
C LEU A 255 11.77 13.03 -5.44
N ALA A 256 12.24 13.53 -6.58
CA ALA A 256 11.39 14.26 -7.52
C ALA A 256 10.31 13.35 -8.13
N MET A 257 10.67 12.11 -8.47
CA MET A 257 9.75 11.14 -9.06
C MET A 257 8.76 10.57 -8.03
N GLU A 258 9.14 10.43 -6.76
CA GLU A 258 8.20 10.12 -5.68
C GLU A 258 7.16 11.25 -5.50
N ILE A 259 7.57 12.52 -5.55
CA ILE A 259 6.61 13.64 -5.50
C ILE A 259 5.65 13.60 -6.70
N VAL A 260 6.15 13.31 -7.90
CA VAL A 260 5.32 13.17 -9.12
C VAL A 260 4.29 12.05 -8.97
N GLU A 261 4.72 10.89 -8.45
CA GLU A 261 3.85 9.75 -8.15
C GLU A 261 2.77 10.13 -7.13
N ARG A 262 3.17 10.62 -5.96
CA ARG A 262 2.24 10.93 -4.86
C ARG A 262 1.33 12.10 -5.17
N ALA A 263 1.79 13.12 -5.90
CA ALA A 263 0.90 14.19 -6.36
C ALA A 263 -0.18 13.68 -7.34
N SER A 264 0.07 12.56 -8.02
CA SER A 264 -0.85 11.94 -8.98
C SER A 264 -1.75 10.87 -8.35
N SER A 265 -1.50 10.48 -7.10
CA SER A 265 -2.28 9.46 -6.38
C SER A 265 -3.51 10.01 -5.66
N PHE A 266 -3.78 11.31 -5.74
CA PHE A 266 -5.00 11.94 -5.25
C PHE A 266 -5.83 12.45 -6.43
N ALA A 267 -7.12 12.12 -6.44
CA ALA A 267 -8.03 12.51 -7.51
C ALA A 267 -9.01 13.59 -7.07
N GLY A 268 -9.20 14.59 -7.92
CA GLY A 268 -10.40 15.42 -7.87
C GLY A 268 -11.50 14.81 -8.74
N VAL A 269 -12.76 14.96 -8.35
CA VAL A 269 -13.92 14.49 -9.13
C VAL A 269 -14.88 15.64 -9.35
N LYS A 270 -15.33 15.81 -10.60
CA LYS A 270 -16.31 16.83 -10.96
C LYS A 270 -17.17 16.35 -12.13
N ASN A 271 -18.48 16.58 -12.06
CA ASN A 271 -19.44 16.19 -13.10
C ASN A 271 -19.34 14.70 -13.49
N GLY A 272 -19.13 13.81 -12.51
CA GLY A 272 -18.97 12.37 -12.76
C GLY A 272 -17.68 11.99 -13.50
N MET A 273 -16.66 12.85 -13.51
CA MET A 273 -15.37 12.58 -14.13
C MET A 273 -14.22 12.78 -13.15
N VAL A 274 -13.19 11.94 -13.27
CA VAL A 274 -11.88 12.16 -12.64
C VAL A 274 -11.20 13.34 -13.34
N SER A 275 -10.94 14.39 -12.58
CA SER A 275 -10.38 15.65 -13.05
C SER A 275 -8.86 15.70 -12.87
N GLY A 276 -8.17 16.54 -13.67
CA GLY A 276 -6.72 16.74 -13.57
C GLY A 276 -5.86 15.70 -14.29
N LEU A 277 -6.44 14.55 -14.68
CA LEU A 277 -5.78 13.58 -15.55
C LEU A 277 -5.54 14.14 -16.95
N ARG A 278 -4.47 13.69 -17.60
CA ARG A 278 -4.16 13.99 -19.01
C ARG A 278 -5.27 13.52 -19.93
N GLN A 279 -5.90 12.39 -19.60
CA GLN A 279 -7.11 11.90 -20.22
C GLN A 279 -8.20 11.88 -19.14
N PRO A 280 -9.09 12.89 -19.08
CA PRO A 280 -10.20 12.88 -18.15
C PRO A 280 -11.08 11.64 -18.35
N THR A 281 -11.48 11.04 -17.24
CA THR A 281 -12.08 9.71 -17.24
C THR A 281 -13.46 9.75 -16.60
N ALA A 282 -14.47 9.22 -17.29
CA ALA A 282 -15.81 9.11 -16.73
C ALA A 282 -15.88 8.02 -15.65
N LEU A 283 -16.58 8.33 -14.56
CA LEU A 283 -16.91 7.37 -13.51
C LEU A 283 -18.24 6.70 -13.83
N ILE A 284 -18.35 5.44 -13.43
CA ILE A 284 -19.56 4.63 -13.63
C ILE A 284 -19.92 4.04 -12.28
N GLN A 285 -21.12 4.33 -11.80
CA GLN A 285 -21.63 3.75 -10.55
C GLN A 285 -22.47 2.52 -10.91
N ALA A 286 -22.04 1.35 -10.46
CA ALA A 286 -22.70 0.08 -10.73
C ALA A 286 -22.20 -1.02 -9.78
N ARG A 287 -22.94 -2.12 -9.69
CA ARG A 287 -22.45 -3.37 -9.11
C ARG A 287 -21.56 -4.11 -10.12
N HIS A 288 -20.68 -4.97 -9.63
CA HIS A 288 -19.87 -5.81 -10.51
C HIS A 288 -20.76 -6.70 -11.38
N SER A 289 -21.78 -7.32 -10.78
CA SER A 289 -22.73 -8.20 -11.51
C SER A 289 -23.47 -7.49 -12.65
N GLU A 290 -23.82 -6.21 -12.48
CA GLU A 290 -24.48 -5.39 -13.49
C GLU A 290 -23.55 -5.09 -14.67
N LEU A 291 -22.28 -4.78 -14.39
CA LEU A 291 -21.26 -4.56 -15.42
C LEU A 291 -21.00 -5.82 -16.24
N THR A 292 -20.86 -6.96 -15.57
CA THR A 292 -20.71 -8.26 -16.24
C THR A 292 -21.92 -8.61 -17.11
N ALA A 293 -23.14 -8.39 -16.60
CA ALA A 293 -24.37 -8.64 -17.36
C ALA A 293 -24.50 -7.76 -18.61
N GLN A 294 -23.91 -6.57 -18.59
CA GLN A 294 -23.80 -5.66 -19.75
C GLN A 294 -22.67 -6.06 -20.73
N GLY A 295 -21.93 -7.14 -20.45
CA GLY A 295 -20.80 -7.59 -21.26
C GLY A 295 -19.57 -6.70 -21.12
N ARG A 296 -19.46 -5.89 -20.05
CA ARG A 296 -18.29 -5.05 -19.79
C ARG A 296 -17.25 -5.85 -19.01
N LEU A 297 -15.99 -5.74 -19.43
CA LEU A 297 -14.88 -6.29 -18.69
C LEU A 297 -14.63 -5.43 -17.44
N ALA A 298 -14.74 -6.04 -16.27
CA ALA A 298 -14.51 -5.40 -14.98
C ALA A 298 -13.67 -6.32 -14.09
N LEU A 299 -12.76 -5.73 -13.31
CA LEU A 299 -12.04 -6.42 -12.27
C LEU A 299 -13.03 -6.87 -11.20
N ASP A 300 -13.07 -8.16 -10.89
CA ASP A 300 -13.87 -8.70 -9.79
C ASP A 300 -13.23 -8.31 -8.44
N PRO A 301 -13.87 -7.45 -7.63
CA PRO A 301 -13.31 -7.05 -6.33
C PRO A 301 -13.21 -8.22 -5.36
N GLY A 302 -13.97 -9.31 -5.57
CA GLY A 302 -13.86 -10.54 -4.79
C GLY A 302 -12.53 -11.29 -4.96
N LEU A 303 -11.76 -10.97 -6.01
CA LEU A 303 -10.39 -11.49 -6.20
C LEU A 303 -9.35 -10.69 -5.41
N LEU A 304 -9.70 -9.51 -4.89
CA LEU A 304 -8.79 -8.70 -4.08
C LEU A 304 -8.63 -9.31 -2.68
N ARG A 305 -7.45 -9.13 -2.09
CA ARG A 305 -7.15 -9.56 -0.73
C ARG A 305 -7.62 -8.51 0.28
N THR A 306 -8.94 -8.35 0.40
CA THR A 306 -9.59 -7.41 1.33
C THR A 306 -9.84 -8.04 2.70
N GLU A 307 -10.06 -7.21 3.71
CA GLU A 307 -10.36 -7.61 5.10
C GLU A 307 -11.74 -8.27 5.24
N VAL A 308 -12.64 -7.92 4.34
CA VAL A 308 -14.01 -8.43 4.24
C VAL A 308 -14.30 -8.82 2.79
N PRO A 309 -14.94 -9.98 2.54
CA PRO A 309 -15.37 -10.36 1.20
C PRO A 309 -16.30 -9.31 0.57
N TYR A 310 -16.06 -8.99 -0.70
CA TYR A 310 -16.97 -8.19 -1.50
C TYR A 310 -18.30 -8.94 -1.70
N ALA A 311 -19.42 -8.25 -1.50
CA ALA A 311 -20.77 -8.79 -1.53
C ALA A 311 -21.62 -8.15 -2.66
N ASP A 312 -20.97 -7.81 -3.79
CA ASP A 312 -21.59 -7.16 -4.95
C ASP A 312 -22.18 -5.78 -4.61
N GLU A 313 -21.58 -5.07 -3.65
CA GLU A 313 -21.96 -3.69 -3.35
C GLU A 313 -21.77 -2.79 -4.57
N GLU A 314 -22.58 -1.74 -4.67
CA GLU A 314 -22.44 -0.75 -5.73
C GLU A 314 -21.18 0.09 -5.50
N LEU A 315 -20.36 0.24 -6.54
CA LEU A 315 -19.08 0.95 -6.50
C LEU A 315 -18.97 1.94 -7.66
N HIS A 316 -18.05 2.90 -7.54
CA HIS A 316 -17.58 3.75 -8.61
C HIS A 316 -16.43 3.07 -9.35
N TRP A 317 -16.56 3.00 -10.66
CA TRP A 317 -15.63 2.34 -11.57
C TRP A 317 -15.02 3.35 -12.52
N MET A 318 -13.77 3.11 -12.91
CA MET A 318 -13.08 3.86 -13.96
C MET A 318 -12.38 2.90 -14.94
N PRO A 319 -12.19 3.28 -16.21
CA PRO A 319 -11.36 2.52 -17.14
C PRO A 319 -9.89 2.46 -16.71
N ALA A 320 -9.33 1.28 -16.90
CA ALA A 320 -7.93 0.92 -16.80
C ALA A 320 -7.59 0.01 -18.00
N GLN A 321 -6.36 -0.52 -18.04
CA GLN A 321 -5.91 -1.40 -19.12
C GLN A 321 -5.40 -2.73 -18.58
N ASP A 322 -5.77 -3.83 -19.23
CA ASP A 322 -5.11 -5.13 -19.04
C ASP A 322 -3.71 -5.14 -19.70
N VAL A 323 -2.99 -6.25 -19.56
CA VAL A 323 -1.65 -6.46 -20.17
C VAL A 323 -1.66 -6.41 -21.70
N ARG A 324 -2.83 -6.56 -22.36
CA ARG A 324 -3.00 -6.50 -23.82
C ARG A 324 -3.42 -5.11 -24.29
N GLY A 325 -3.67 -4.19 -23.37
CA GLY A 325 -4.16 -2.84 -23.64
C GLY A 325 -5.67 -2.74 -23.83
N ASN A 326 -6.45 -3.79 -23.53
CA ASN A 326 -7.90 -3.71 -23.56
C ASN A 326 -8.42 -2.91 -22.36
N GLU A 327 -9.52 -2.19 -22.56
CA GLU A 327 -10.21 -1.51 -21.47
C GLU A 327 -10.79 -2.55 -20.48
N VAL A 328 -10.47 -2.36 -19.20
CA VAL A 328 -11.07 -3.05 -18.07
C VAL A 328 -11.50 -2.02 -17.05
N LEU A 329 -12.69 -2.17 -16.48
CA LEU A 329 -13.13 -1.33 -15.37
C LEU A 329 -12.48 -1.76 -14.08
N ILE A 330 -12.00 -0.80 -13.31
CA ILE A 330 -11.43 -1.01 -11.99
C ILE A 330 -12.15 -0.13 -10.95
N PRO A 331 -12.35 -0.60 -9.71
CA PRO A 331 -12.91 0.24 -8.65
C PRO A 331 -12.04 1.49 -8.44
N PHE A 332 -12.65 2.67 -8.37
CA PHE A 332 -11.94 3.94 -8.16
C PHE A 332 -11.08 3.91 -6.88
N GLN A 333 -11.60 3.28 -5.84
CA GLN A 333 -11.00 3.20 -4.51
C GLN A 333 -9.75 2.29 -4.40
N ILE A 334 -9.40 1.47 -5.39
CA ILE A 334 -8.08 0.78 -5.40
C ILE A 334 -7.00 1.61 -6.13
N VAL A 335 -7.41 2.70 -6.79
CA VAL A 335 -6.53 3.51 -7.64
C VAL A 335 -5.98 4.74 -6.90
N PHE A 336 -6.82 5.46 -6.17
CA PHE A 336 -6.45 6.71 -5.53
C PHE A 336 -6.39 6.59 -3.99
N LEU A 337 -5.42 7.27 -3.38
CA LEU A 337 -5.27 7.34 -1.93
C LEU A 337 -6.29 8.32 -1.35
N PHE A 338 -6.84 7.97 -0.17
CA PHE A 338 -7.83 8.79 0.53
C PHE A 338 -8.97 9.21 -0.41
N ALA A 339 -9.57 8.23 -1.07
CA ALA A 339 -10.69 8.40 -1.98
C ALA A 339 -12.02 8.22 -1.23
N ASP A 340 -12.88 9.23 -1.26
CA ASP A 340 -14.27 9.11 -0.80
C ASP A 340 -15.22 9.68 -1.83
N LEU A 341 -16.08 8.83 -2.39
CA LEU A 341 -17.14 9.19 -3.34
C LEU A 341 -18.55 8.93 -2.80
N GLY A 342 -18.69 8.69 -1.49
CA GLY A 342 -19.98 8.39 -0.87
C GLY A 342 -20.43 6.95 -1.09
N GLU A 343 -19.53 5.99 -0.95
CA GLU A 343 -19.77 4.56 -1.17
C GLU A 343 -19.15 3.70 -0.07
N VAL A 344 -19.40 2.39 -0.13
CA VAL A 344 -18.80 1.45 0.82
C VAL A 344 -17.29 1.33 0.59
N CYS A 345 -16.51 1.29 1.67
CA CYS A 345 -15.08 1.03 1.60
C CYS A 345 -14.80 -0.45 1.34
N LEU A 346 -13.99 -0.73 0.31
CA LEU A 346 -13.39 -2.04 0.05
C LEU A 346 -12.25 -2.37 1.00
N PHE A 347 -11.56 -1.34 1.52
CA PHE A 347 -10.35 -1.48 2.33
C PHE A 347 -10.48 -0.74 3.66
N GLY A 348 -9.87 -1.25 4.73
CA GLY A 348 -9.71 -0.53 6.00
C GLY A 348 -8.73 0.65 5.87
N GLY A 349 -7.74 0.51 4.98
CA GLY A 349 -6.82 1.57 4.58
C GLY A 349 -6.02 1.15 3.34
N LEU A 350 -6.17 1.89 2.24
CA LEU A 350 -5.41 1.60 1.02
C LEU A 350 -3.99 2.16 1.12
N GLY A 351 -3.00 1.29 0.93
CA GLY A 351 -1.59 1.67 0.80
C GLY A 351 -1.21 2.18 -0.60
N SER A 352 0.02 2.70 -0.72
CA SER A 352 0.57 3.16 -2.00
C SER A 352 1.01 2.04 -2.94
N THR A 353 0.99 0.77 -2.49
CA THR A 353 1.41 -0.41 -3.25
C THR A 353 0.98 -0.36 -4.73
N GLY A 354 1.96 -0.38 -5.63
CA GLY A 354 1.74 -0.42 -7.07
C GLY A 354 1.58 0.95 -7.72
N LEU A 355 1.63 2.05 -6.96
CA LEU A 355 1.81 3.38 -7.53
C LEU A 355 3.26 3.54 -7.96
N ALA A 356 3.46 4.02 -9.18
CA ALA A 356 4.80 4.34 -9.63
C ALA A 356 4.78 5.40 -10.70
N SER A 357 5.76 6.28 -10.65
CA SER A 357 6.08 7.20 -11.73
C SER A 357 7.26 6.68 -12.58
N GLY A 358 7.39 7.19 -13.80
CA GLY A 358 8.47 6.77 -14.69
C GLY A 358 8.73 7.77 -15.82
N SER A 359 9.88 7.64 -16.49
CA SER A 359 10.18 8.42 -17.70
C SER A 359 9.33 7.98 -18.90
N THR A 360 8.81 6.76 -18.86
CA THR A 360 7.86 6.18 -19.84
C THR A 360 6.74 5.47 -19.10
N MET A 361 5.59 5.28 -19.75
CA MET A 361 4.47 4.53 -19.17
C MET A 361 4.86 3.08 -18.86
N ALA A 362 5.63 2.43 -19.74
CA ALA A 362 6.15 1.09 -19.49
C ALA A 362 7.06 1.04 -18.24
N GLY A 363 7.91 2.07 -18.04
CA GLY A 363 8.73 2.19 -16.83
C GLY A 363 7.92 2.38 -15.55
N ALA A 364 6.86 3.20 -15.60
CA ALA A 364 5.93 3.37 -14.48
C ALA A 364 5.22 2.05 -14.15
N ARG A 365 4.64 1.37 -15.15
CA ARG A 365 3.98 0.05 -14.96
C ARG A 365 4.93 -1.00 -14.42
N LEU A 366 6.14 -1.10 -14.96
CA LEU A 366 7.16 -2.03 -14.49
C LEU A 366 7.48 -1.80 -13.01
N ARG A 367 7.72 -0.55 -12.61
CA ARG A 367 8.04 -0.21 -11.22
C ARG A 367 6.87 -0.53 -10.29
N GLY A 368 5.64 -0.17 -10.68
CA GLY A 368 4.44 -0.48 -9.90
C GLY A 368 4.24 -2.00 -9.76
N LEU A 369 4.44 -2.76 -10.82
CA LEU A 369 4.30 -4.22 -10.77
C LEU A 369 5.38 -4.89 -9.90
N LEU A 370 6.62 -4.39 -9.96
CA LEU A 370 7.70 -4.84 -9.07
C LEU A 370 7.39 -4.55 -7.61
N GLU A 371 6.82 -3.38 -7.30
CA GLU A 371 6.39 -3.07 -5.93
C GLU A 371 5.25 -3.97 -5.47
N VAL A 372 4.27 -4.28 -6.33
CA VAL A 372 3.21 -5.26 -6.00
C VAL A 372 3.83 -6.62 -5.65
N LEU A 373 4.79 -7.10 -6.44
CA LEU A 373 5.47 -8.37 -6.19
C LEU A 373 6.33 -8.34 -4.92
N GLU A 374 6.95 -7.20 -4.61
CA GLU A 374 7.69 -6.98 -3.37
C GLU A 374 6.78 -7.03 -2.15
N ARG A 375 5.67 -6.29 -2.16
CA ARG A 375 4.70 -6.22 -1.05
C ARG A 375 4.00 -7.55 -0.84
N ASP A 376 3.70 -8.26 -1.92
CA ASP A 376 3.20 -9.63 -1.87
C ASP A 376 4.21 -10.55 -1.17
N ALA A 377 5.47 -10.53 -1.60
CA ALA A 377 6.53 -11.36 -1.02
C ALA A 377 6.76 -11.06 0.46
N ASP A 378 6.73 -9.79 0.85
CA ASP A 378 6.86 -9.32 2.23
C ASP A 378 5.68 -9.81 3.09
N ALA A 379 4.45 -9.74 2.56
CA ALA A 379 3.24 -10.21 3.24
C ALA A 379 3.14 -11.74 3.37
N VAL A 380 3.66 -12.51 2.40
CA VAL A 380 3.54 -13.99 2.40
C VAL A 380 4.78 -14.71 2.91
N THR A 381 5.84 -14.02 3.31
CA THR A 381 7.09 -14.66 3.76
C THR A 381 7.39 -14.38 5.23
N PRO A 382 7.14 -15.38 6.11
CA PRO A 382 7.56 -15.34 7.50
C PRO A 382 9.07 -15.12 7.65
N PHE A 383 9.50 -14.67 8.82
CA PHE A 383 10.91 -14.67 9.19
C PHE A 383 11.40 -16.11 9.39
N ASP A 384 12.47 -16.47 8.68
CA ASP A 384 13.13 -17.78 8.74
C ASP A 384 14.66 -17.60 8.79
N PRO A 385 15.30 -17.88 9.94
CA PRO A 385 16.75 -17.81 10.08
C PRO A 385 17.52 -18.64 9.05
N ASN A 386 16.96 -19.75 8.55
CA ASN A 386 17.63 -20.61 7.57
C ASN A 386 17.69 -19.99 6.17
N ARG A 387 16.90 -18.94 5.93
CA ARG A 387 16.92 -18.16 4.68
C ARG A 387 17.70 -16.85 4.83
N CYS A 388 18.30 -16.63 5.99
CA CYS A 388 19.12 -15.46 6.23
C CYS A 388 20.55 -15.65 5.69
N PHE A 389 21.17 -14.56 5.24
CA PHE A 389 22.51 -14.55 4.68
C PHE A 389 23.21 -13.21 4.91
N ARG A 390 24.53 -13.22 4.74
CA ARG A 390 25.39 -12.04 4.64
C ARG A 390 25.82 -11.86 3.20
N VAL A 391 26.22 -10.64 2.85
CA VAL A 391 26.71 -10.32 1.51
C VAL A 391 28.16 -9.89 1.50
N GLU A 392 28.83 -10.22 0.40
CA GLU A 392 30.14 -9.68 0.01
C GLU A 392 30.08 -9.25 -1.46
N THR A 393 30.97 -8.34 -1.85
CA THR A 393 31.02 -7.78 -3.21
C THR A 393 32.39 -7.20 -3.50
N ASP A 394 32.80 -7.25 -4.76
CA ASP A 394 33.99 -6.53 -5.24
C ASP A 394 33.60 -5.18 -5.87
N ASP A 395 32.33 -4.77 -5.75
CA ASP A 395 31.86 -3.51 -6.29
C ASP A 395 32.53 -2.30 -5.58
N PRO A 396 33.09 -1.35 -6.33
CA PRO A 396 33.89 -0.27 -5.77
C PRO A 396 33.09 0.76 -4.96
N VAL A 397 31.75 0.74 -5.04
CA VAL A 397 30.87 1.61 -4.27
C VAL A 397 30.24 0.85 -3.10
N LEU A 398 29.68 -0.34 -3.35
CA LEU A 398 29.00 -1.12 -2.33
C LEU A 398 29.95 -1.78 -1.34
N GLY A 399 31.11 -2.29 -1.78
CA GLY A 399 32.08 -2.94 -0.90
C GLY A 399 32.54 -2.02 0.23
N PRO A 400 33.02 -0.80 -0.07
CA PRO A 400 33.38 0.17 0.96
C PRO A 400 32.21 0.60 1.86
N LEU A 401 31.00 0.70 1.31
CA LEU A 401 29.81 1.06 2.10
C LEU A 401 29.45 -0.03 3.13
N LEU A 402 29.48 -1.29 2.71
CA LEU A 402 29.24 -2.43 3.61
C LEU A 402 30.32 -2.54 4.69
N ALA A 403 31.58 -2.29 4.33
CA ALA A 403 32.68 -2.23 5.30
C ALA A 403 32.50 -1.08 6.31
N ASP A 404 32.11 0.11 5.85
CA ASP A 404 31.85 1.26 6.75
C ASP A 404 30.67 1.01 7.69
N TYR A 405 29.64 0.24 7.29
CA TYR A 405 28.61 -0.20 8.24
C TYR A 405 29.20 -1.08 9.35
N GLU A 406 30.00 -2.09 9.00
CA GLU A 406 30.62 -2.99 9.98
C GLU A 406 31.61 -2.23 10.90
N ASP A 407 32.41 -1.29 10.36
CA ASP A 407 33.32 -0.44 11.14
C ASP A 407 32.57 0.46 12.15
N ARG A 408 31.33 0.85 11.83
CA ARG A 408 30.43 1.61 12.70
C ARG A 408 29.61 0.73 13.65
N GLY A 409 29.78 -0.59 13.59
CA GLY A 409 28.99 -1.54 14.37
C GLY A 409 27.53 -1.64 13.93
N VAL A 410 27.23 -1.38 12.65
CA VAL A 410 25.91 -1.56 12.05
C VAL A 410 25.90 -2.89 11.27
N HIS A 411 25.33 -3.92 11.87
CA HIS A 411 25.32 -5.28 11.33
C HIS A 411 24.05 -5.53 10.51
N VAL A 412 24.12 -5.24 9.20
CA VAL A 412 23.01 -5.54 8.28
C VAL A 412 22.98 -7.02 7.95
N ARG A 413 21.80 -7.62 7.96
CA ARG A 413 21.53 -8.99 7.50
C ARG A 413 20.43 -9.00 6.46
N PHE A 414 20.41 -10.06 5.65
CA PHE A 414 19.44 -10.22 4.59
C PHE A 414 18.68 -11.53 4.77
N GLN A 415 17.40 -11.54 4.41
CA GLN A 415 16.61 -12.76 4.22
C GLN A 415 16.15 -12.84 2.77
N ASP A 416 16.30 -14.01 2.16
CA ASP A 416 15.70 -14.28 0.85
C ASP A 416 14.18 -14.42 1.02
N MET A 417 13.44 -13.60 0.29
CA MET A 417 11.98 -13.59 0.26
C MET A 417 11.42 -14.07 -1.07
N THR A 418 12.26 -14.54 -1.99
CA THR A 418 11.83 -15.05 -3.30
C THR A 418 10.65 -16.00 -3.12
N THR A 419 9.55 -15.68 -3.79
CA THR A 419 8.28 -16.40 -3.73
C THR A 419 8.26 -17.51 -4.77
N GLU A 420 7.12 -18.20 -4.90
CA GLU A 420 6.91 -19.19 -5.95
C GLU A 420 7.10 -18.63 -7.37
N PHE A 421 6.98 -17.31 -7.55
CA PHE A 421 7.23 -16.63 -8.82
C PHE A 421 8.71 -16.63 -9.23
N GLY A 422 9.63 -16.96 -8.32
CA GLY A 422 11.07 -16.99 -8.60
C GLY A 422 11.72 -15.62 -8.85
N LEU A 423 10.97 -14.52 -8.68
CA LEU A 423 11.50 -13.17 -8.82
C LEU A 423 12.41 -12.83 -7.62
N PRO A 424 13.65 -12.36 -7.85
CA PRO A 424 14.55 -11.94 -6.78
C PRO A 424 13.88 -10.92 -5.86
N CYS A 425 13.72 -11.28 -4.59
CA CYS A 425 13.15 -10.42 -3.57
C CYS A 425 13.87 -10.65 -2.24
N TYR A 426 14.33 -9.58 -1.61
CA TYR A 426 15.14 -9.64 -0.40
C TYR A 426 14.59 -8.70 0.66
N ARG A 427 14.78 -9.08 1.92
CA ARG A 427 14.54 -8.23 3.10
C ARG A 427 15.87 -7.93 3.74
N ALA A 428 16.23 -6.65 3.83
CA ALA A 428 17.36 -6.20 4.62
C ALA A 428 16.86 -5.81 6.01
N PHE A 429 17.60 -6.16 7.06
CA PHE A 429 17.23 -5.82 8.42
C PHE A 429 18.43 -5.52 9.32
N VAL A 430 18.18 -4.67 10.31
CA VAL A 430 19.09 -4.30 11.40
C VAL A 430 18.34 -4.49 12.71
N VAL A 431 19.01 -5.08 13.71
CA VAL A 431 18.44 -5.28 15.05
C VAL A 431 19.08 -4.27 15.99
N GLY A 432 18.28 -3.42 16.63
CA GLY A 432 18.75 -2.47 17.63
C GLY A 432 19.21 -3.14 18.92
N GLN A 433 19.96 -2.41 19.75
CA GLN A 433 20.43 -2.89 21.06
C GLN A 433 19.27 -3.23 22.02
N ASP A 434 18.10 -2.65 21.79
CA ASP A 434 16.84 -2.91 22.50
C ASP A 434 16.06 -4.11 21.92
N GLY A 435 16.58 -4.76 20.88
CA GLY A 435 15.93 -5.87 20.17
C GLY A 435 14.94 -5.44 19.09
N ASN A 436 14.73 -4.13 18.88
CA ASN A 436 13.84 -3.63 17.84
C ASN A 436 14.40 -3.97 16.44
N VAL A 437 13.57 -4.51 15.55
CA VAL A 437 13.97 -4.84 14.19
C VAL A 437 13.52 -3.73 13.24
N VAL A 438 14.48 -3.15 12.51
CA VAL A 438 14.20 -2.23 11.41
C VAL A 438 14.50 -2.95 10.11
N GLN A 439 13.52 -3.02 9.23
CA GLN A 439 13.61 -3.79 7.99
C GLN A 439 12.99 -3.07 6.80
N ALA A 440 13.46 -3.42 5.60
CA ALA A 440 12.87 -3.01 4.35
C ALA A 440 13.03 -4.12 3.29
N ALA A 441 12.11 -4.14 2.34
CA ALA A 441 12.07 -5.10 1.25
C ALA A 441 12.60 -4.48 -0.04
N GLY A 442 12.96 -5.33 -1.00
CA GLY A 442 13.37 -4.92 -2.33
C GLY A 442 13.18 -6.07 -3.31
N ALA A 443 12.46 -5.83 -4.41
CA ALA A 443 12.28 -6.79 -5.49
C ALA A 443 12.70 -6.26 -6.86
N GLY A 444 13.09 -7.16 -7.76
CA GLY A 444 13.51 -6.77 -9.11
C GLY A 444 13.95 -7.94 -9.96
N LEU A 445 13.94 -7.74 -11.29
CA LEU A 445 14.54 -8.69 -12.23
C LEU A 445 16.07 -8.81 -12.06
N ASP A 446 16.71 -7.78 -11.52
CA ASP A 446 18.14 -7.75 -11.19
C ASP A 446 18.30 -7.89 -9.67
N GLY A 447 18.76 -9.05 -9.22
CA GLY A 447 18.89 -9.37 -7.80
C GLY A 447 19.85 -8.44 -7.06
N ARG A 448 20.91 -7.96 -7.71
CA ARG A 448 21.79 -6.94 -7.13
C ARG A 448 21.03 -5.64 -6.86
N ARG A 449 20.21 -5.19 -7.81
CA ARG A 449 19.39 -3.97 -7.62
C ARG A 449 18.30 -4.15 -6.56
N ALA A 450 17.65 -5.31 -6.54
CA ALA A 450 16.67 -5.65 -5.51
C ALA A 450 17.29 -5.60 -4.10
N LEU A 451 18.49 -6.16 -3.93
CA LEU A 451 19.21 -6.16 -2.66
C LEU A 451 19.62 -4.74 -2.22
N VAL A 452 20.11 -3.92 -3.14
CA VAL A 452 20.45 -2.51 -2.86
C VAL A 452 19.20 -1.70 -2.51
N SER A 453 18.07 -1.95 -3.17
CA SER A 453 16.78 -1.32 -2.82
C SER A 453 16.40 -1.64 -1.38
N ALA A 454 16.38 -2.93 -1.02
CA ALA A 454 16.11 -3.38 0.34
C ALA A 454 17.05 -2.72 1.36
N LEU A 455 18.36 -2.71 1.08
CA LEU A 455 19.38 -2.10 1.94
C LEU A 455 19.14 -0.61 2.16
N THR A 456 18.97 0.16 1.09
CA THR A 456 18.90 1.63 1.15
C THR A 456 17.59 2.17 1.73
N GLU A 457 16.52 1.36 1.73
CA GLU A 457 15.24 1.68 2.34
C GLU A 457 15.15 1.41 3.84
N VAL A 458 16.07 0.62 4.42
CA VAL A 458 16.09 0.39 5.87
C VAL A 458 16.22 1.72 6.60
N ALA A 459 15.20 2.07 7.39
CA ALA A 459 15.09 3.33 8.11
C ALA A 459 15.99 3.42 9.36
N TRP A 460 17.26 3.02 9.22
CA TRP A 460 18.29 3.08 10.26
C TRP A 460 19.15 4.32 10.06
N PRO A 461 19.39 5.17 11.08
CA PRO A 461 20.17 6.37 10.90
C PRO A 461 21.62 6.10 10.46
N TYR A 462 22.10 6.84 9.45
CA TYR A 462 23.45 6.70 8.89
C TYR A 462 23.95 8.04 8.33
N PRO A 463 25.25 8.41 8.45
CA PRO A 463 26.35 7.67 9.09
C PRO A 463 26.49 7.89 10.60
N ASP A 464 25.70 8.78 11.18
CA ASP A 464 25.81 9.23 12.57
C ASP A 464 24.82 8.53 13.51
N GLY A 465 24.32 7.36 13.10
CA GLY A 465 23.38 6.55 13.87
C GLY A 465 24.04 5.68 14.94
N PRO A 466 23.23 5.05 15.81
CA PRO A 466 23.73 4.13 16.82
C PRO A 466 24.24 2.83 16.19
N ALA A 467 25.15 2.16 16.89
CA ALA A 467 25.50 0.77 16.60
C ALA A 467 24.29 -0.14 16.81
N SER A 468 24.17 -1.18 15.98
CA SER A 468 23.15 -2.22 16.12
C SER A 468 23.56 -3.25 17.18
N ALA A 469 22.63 -4.11 17.60
CA ALA A 469 22.99 -5.36 18.24
C ALA A 469 23.82 -6.24 17.27
N PRO A 470 24.60 -7.21 17.78
CA PRO A 470 25.22 -8.23 16.93
C PRO A 470 24.12 -8.95 16.14
N GLY A 471 24.08 -8.78 14.82
CA GLY A 471 23.14 -9.50 13.96
C GLY A 471 23.36 -11.01 14.06
N LEU A 472 22.44 -11.81 13.49
CA LEU A 472 22.56 -13.26 13.43
C LEU A 472 23.99 -13.72 13.05
N SER A 473 24.54 -14.66 13.82
CA SER A 473 25.86 -15.26 13.60
C SER A 473 25.77 -16.45 12.65
N ASP A 474 26.92 -16.90 12.14
CA ASP A 474 27.07 -18.16 11.38
C ASP A 474 26.19 -18.28 10.13
N LEU A 475 25.83 -17.13 9.54
CA LEU A 475 25.06 -17.08 8.30
C LEU A 475 25.94 -17.38 7.08
N PRO A 476 25.38 -18.04 6.04
CA PRO A 476 26.06 -18.19 4.77
C PRO A 476 26.37 -16.81 4.17
N VAL A 477 27.50 -16.74 3.44
CA VAL A 477 27.90 -15.56 2.69
C VAL A 477 27.54 -15.76 1.22
N THR A 478 26.84 -14.79 0.64
CA THR A 478 26.47 -14.75 -0.78
C THR A 478 27.15 -13.57 -1.44
N ARG A 479 27.79 -13.80 -2.58
CA ARG A 479 28.34 -12.70 -3.38
C ARG A 479 27.24 -11.98 -4.13
N ILE A 480 27.24 -10.66 -4.10
CA ILE A 480 26.23 -9.84 -4.80
C ILE A 480 26.28 -10.12 -6.31
N GLU A 481 27.45 -10.41 -6.87
CA GLU A 481 27.61 -10.71 -8.30
C GLU A 481 27.01 -12.06 -8.72
N ASP A 482 26.77 -12.97 -7.78
CA ASP A 482 26.18 -14.29 -8.03
C ASP A 482 24.64 -14.27 -7.97
N LEU A 483 24.05 -13.12 -7.60
CA LEU A 483 22.60 -12.97 -7.54
C LEU A 483 21.96 -13.05 -8.94
N PRO A 484 20.77 -13.67 -9.06
CA PRO A 484 20.07 -13.84 -10.33
C PRO A 484 19.79 -12.50 -11.05
N ASN A 485 19.90 -12.50 -12.38
CA ASN A 485 19.61 -11.34 -13.22
C ASN A 485 18.84 -11.71 -14.49
N PHE A 486 17.56 -11.36 -14.49
CA PHE A 486 16.59 -11.49 -15.57
C PHE A 486 16.24 -10.14 -16.21
N SER A 487 17.00 -9.08 -15.94
CA SER A 487 16.79 -7.75 -16.52
C SER A 487 17.35 -7.71 -17.94
N THR A 488 16.54 -7.23 -18.88
CA THR A 488 16.95 -6.93 -20.26
C THR A 488 17.66 -5.59 -20.36
N GLY A 489 17.48 -4.72 -19.38
CA GLY A 489 17.93 -3.32 -19.46
C GLY A 489 16.99 -2.44 -20.28
N ASP A 490 15.81 -2.93 -20.66
CA ASP A 490 14.74 -2.18 -21.30
C ASP A 490 13.42 -2.34 -20.53
N SER A 491 12.81 -1.21 -20.13
CA SER A 491 11.64 -1.25 -19.25
C SER A 491 10.39 -1.83 -19.92
N ALA A 492 10.25 -1.76 -21.24
CA ALA A 492 9.10 -2.34 -21.92
C ALA A 492 9.22 -3.87 -21.99
N GLN A 493 10.41 -4.37 -22.31
CA GLN A 493 10.64 -5.82 -22.34
C GLN A 493 10.64 -6.45 -20.97
N ASP A 494 11.16 -5.75 -19.97
CA ASP A 494 11.10 -6.17 -18.57
C ASP A 494 9.64 -6.19 -18.06
N LEU A 495 8.80 -5.23 -18.49
CA LEU A 495 7.37 -5.24 -18.18
C LEU A 495 6.67 -6.45 -18.81
N GLU A 496 6.82 -6.62 -20.12
CA GLU A 496 6.23 -7.75 -20.84
C GLU A 496 6.68 -9.10 -20.27
N PHE A 497 7.93 -9.20 -19.80
CA PHE A 497 8.46 -10.39 -19.13
C PHE A 497 7.66 -10.73 -17.88
N LEU A 498 7.41 -9.74 -17.01
CA LEU A 498 6.65 -9.93 -15.79
C LEU A 498 5.18 -10.21 -16.07
N GLU A 499 4.61 -9.58 -17.10
CA GLU A 499 3.23 -9.82 -17.54
C GLU A 499 3.06 -11.26 -18.06
N GLU A 500 3.99 -11.75 -18.89
CA GLU A 500 4.01 -13.15 -19.35
C GLU A 500 4.15 -14.12 -18.18
N MET A 501 5.02 -13.81 -17.21
CA MET A 501 5.19 -14.62 -16.02
C MET A 501 3.88 -14.69 -15.23
N LEU A 502 3.31 -13.56 -14.83
CA LEU A 502 2.10 -13.50 -14.01
C LEU A 502 0.88 -14.11 -14.70
N THR A 503 0.68 -13.85 -16.00
CA THR A 503 -0.40 -14.47 -16.77
C THR A 503 -0.21 -15.98 -16.90
N GLY A 504 1.03 -16.46 -17.01
CA GLY A 504 1.36 -17.88 -16.94
C GLY A 504 1.04 -18.54 -15.58
N TRP A 505 0.99 -17.75 -14.50
CA TRP A 505 0.51 -18.15 -13.18
C TRP A 505 -1.01 -17.93 -12.98
N GLY A 506 -1.73 -17.48 -14.01
CA GLY A 506 -3.17 -17.19 -13.93
C GLY A 506 -3.53 -15.89 -13.21
N TYR A 507 -2.57 -14.98 -13.04
CA TYR A 507 -2.82 -13.63 -12.53
C TYR A 507 -2.96 -12.66 -13.70
N GLU A 508 -3.89 -11.71 -13.58
CA GLU A 508 -4.20 -10.74 -14.63
C GLU A 508 -3.89 -9.31 -14.13
N PRO A 509 -2.68 -8.79 -14.38
CA PRO A 509 -2.34 -7.42 -14.04
C PRO A 509 -3.22 -6.40 -14.77
N VAL A 510 -3.61 -5.35 -14.04
CA VAL A 510 -4.39 -4.22 -14.53
C VAL A 510 -3.68 -2.91 -14.17
N TYR A 511 -3.69 -1.94 -15.09
CA TYR A 511 -3.02 -0.66 -14.92
C TYR A 511 -3.95 0.53 -15.14
N ALA A 512 -4.08 1.40 -14.14
CA ALA A 512 -4.70 2.70 -14.30
C ALA A 512 -3.64 3.77 -14.64
N ASP A 513 -3.88 4.59 -15.67
CA ASP A 513 -3.03 5.73 -16.03
C ASP A 513 -3.42 6.96 -15.20
N LEU A 514 -2.51 7.40 -14.33
CA LEU A 514 -2.69 8.55 -13.43
C LEU A 514 -1.91 9.78 -13.88
N THR A 515 -1.40 9.77 -15.12
CA THR A 515 -0.64 10.88 -15.68
C THR A 515 -1.47 12.16 -15.62
N ARG A 516 -1.03 13.12 -14.80
CA ARG A 516 -1.71 14.43 -14.71
C ARG A 516 -1.48 15.28 -15.95
N ALA A 517 -2.45 16.11 -16.31
CA ALA A 517 -2.39 16.99 -17.48
C ALA A 517 -1.33 18.10 -17.33
N ASP A 518 -1.08 18.53 -16.10
CA ASP A 518 -0.12 19.56 -15.73
C ASP A 518 1.32 19.02 -15.73
N LEU A 519 1.57 17.90 -15.05
CA LEU A 519 2.87 17.26 -14.97
C LEU A 519 3.24 16.56 -16.28
N ARG A 520 2.33 15.83 -16.93
CA ARG A 520 2.64 15.06 -18.15
C ARG A 520 3.83 14.11 -17.99
N LEU A 521 4.07 13.65 -16.76
CA LEU A 521 5.02 12.60 -16.45
C LEU A 521 4.23 11.32 -16.18
N PRO A 522 4.59 10.20 -16.82
CA PRO A 522 3.91 8.93 -16.62
C PRO A 522 3.80 8.54 -15.15
N VAL A 523 2.57 8.29 -14.71
CA VAL A 523 2.27 7.65 -13.42
C VAL A 523 1.24 6.56 -13.67
N ALA A 524 1.43 5.40 -13.06
CA ALA A 524 0.51 4.28 -13.14
C ALA A 524 0.21 3.74 -11.74
N ARG A 525 -0.99 3.17 -11.58
CA ARG A 525 -1.30 2.21 -10.51
C ARG A 525 -1.38 0.82 -11.13
N ALA A 526 -0.49 -0.08 -10.72
CA ALA A 526 -0.57 -1.51 -11.02
C ALA A 526 -1.39 -2.23 -9.95
N VAL A 527 -2.28 -3.13 -10.37
CA VAL A 527 -3.08 -3.99 -9.51
C VAL A 527 -3.00 -5.40 -10.04
N VAL A 528 -2.73 -6.37 -9.15
CA VAL A 528 -2.73 -7.80 -9.49
C VAL A 528 -3.72 -8.51 -8.56
N PRO A 529 -4.96 -8.76 -9.01
CA PRO A 529 -5.96 -9.43 -8.19
C PRO A 529 -5.47 -10.80 -7.72
N GLY A 530 -5.66 -11.09 -6.43
CA GLY A 530 -5.23 -12.32 -5.78
C GLY A 530 -3.82 -12.28 -5.16
N LEU A 531 -3.05 -11.21 -5.36
CA LEU A 531 -1.84 -10.93 -4.58
C LEU A 531 -2.16 -10.06 -3.36
N GLU A 532 -1.33 -10.14 -2.33
CA GLU A 532 -1.50 -9.33 -1.12
C GLU A 532 -1.22 -7.85 -1.43
N ILE A 533 -2.05 -6.95 -0.88
CA ILE A 533 -1.97 -5.49 -1.14
C ILE A 533 -1.29 -4.76 0.01
N ALA A 534 -1.37 -5.31 1.23
CA ALA A 534 -0.83 -4.77 2.46
C ALA A 534 -0.05 -5.85 3.24
N CYS A 535 0.94 -5.43 4.04
CA CYS A 535 1.82 -6.31 4.81
C CYS A 535 1.84 -5.97 6.32
N ASP A 536 0.88 -5.20 6.83
CA ASP A 536 0.90 -4.63 8.18
C ASP A 536 0.32 -5.53 9.29
N PHE A 537 -0.46 -6.56 8.94
CA PHE A 537 -1.04 -7.54 9.88
C PHE A 537 -1.79 -6.88 11.05
N ASP A 538 -2.66 -5.93 10.73
CA ASP A 538 -3.52 -5.28 11.69
C ASP A 538 -4.61 -6.22 12.26
N ARG A 539 -5.50 -5.66 13.10
CA ARG A 539 -6.57 -6.43 13.75
C ARG A 539 -7.66 -6.93 12.78
N PHE A 540 -7.72 -6.40 11.56
CA PHE A 540 -8.73 -6.71 10.56
C PHE A 540 -8.20 -7.65 9.47
N SER A 541 -6.88 -7.81 9.41
CA SER A 541 -6.14 -8.58 8.42
C SER A 541 -6.64 -10.02 8.26
N ARG A 542 -6.64 -10.48 7.01
CA ARG A 542 -7.05 -11.82 6.60
C ARG A 542 -5.84 -12.63 6.15
N ILE A 543 -5.36 -13.48 7.05
CA ILE A 543 -4.31 -14.47 6.76
C ILE A 543 -4.54 -15.21 5.43
N SER A 544 -3.54 -15.08 4.57
CA SER A 544 -3.48 -15.68 3.24
C SER A 544 -3.17 -17.17 3.28
N PRO A 545 -3.85 -18.00 2.46
CA PRO A 545 -3.44 -19.39 2.26
C PRO A 545 -1.98 -19.54 1.79
N ARG A 546 -1.46 -18.57 1.02
CA ARG A 546 -0.06 -18.56 0.56
C ARG A 546 0.92 -18.34 1.71
N LEU A 547 0.61 -17.41 2.62
CA LEU A 547 1.37 -17.21 3.85
C LEU A 547 1.36 -18.46 4.72
N VAL A 548 0.19 -19.08 4.92
CA VAL A 548 0.07 -20.32 5.71
C VAL A 548 0.98 -21.41 5.17
N LYS A 549 0.94 -21.65 3.86
CA LYS A 549 1.77 -22.68 3.22
C LYS A 549 3.26 -22.44 3.44
N ARG A 550 3.69 -21.17 3.37
CA ARG A 550 5.09 -20.77 3.60
C ARG A 550 5.49 -20.82 5.08
N ALA A 551 4.53 -20.80 6.00
CA ALA A 551 4.76 -20.94 7.44
C ALA A 551 4.89 -22.40 7.91
N PHE A 552 4.45 -23.39 7.13
CA PHE A 552 4.41 -24.79 7.57
C PHE A 552 5.78 -25.38 7.93
N SER A 553 6.87 -24.95 7.30
CA SER A 553 8.22 -25.41 7.66
C SER A 553 8.71 -24.86 9.01
N LEU A 554 8.05 -23.83 9.54
CA LEU A 554 8.43 -23.16 10.79
C LEU A 554 7.61 -23.63 12.00
N LEU A 555 6.56 -24.42 11.77
CA LEU A 555 5.65 -24.87 12.82
C LEU A 555 5.88 -26.33 13.17
N SER A 556 5.63 -26.68 14.43
CA SER A 556 5.48 -28.08 14.82
C SER A 556 4.26 -28.71 14.13
N ALA A 557 4.40 -30.00 13.80
CA ALA A 557 3.37 -30.80 13.13
C ALA A 557 2.02 -30.82 13.87
#